data_AF-A0A969MJQ8-F1
#
_entry.id   AF-A0A969MJQ8-F1
#
_cell.length_a   1.000
_cell.length_b   1.000
_cell.length_c   1.000
_cell.angle_alpha   90.00
_cell.angle_beta   90.00
_cell.angle_gamma   90.00
#
_symmetry.space_group_name_H-M   'P 1'
#
loop_
_entity.id
_entity.type
_entity.pdbx_description
1 polymer ?
#
loop_
_entity_poly.entity_id
_entity_poly.type
_entity_poly.pdbx_seq_one_letter_code
_entity_poly.pdbx_strand_id
1 'polypeptide(L)'
;MSVSSILKRISIATAGAATIALTTTSAALAASITFDFSGSPSQQAPSFTLNQNNLEVTATGITRNGEIRNVFQGENGFGVTSGEGERNEIDGDALGKKETLNLGFNKLVNLISATFTKVDTNDDFKLFVDGNELVAAAIPGGNAIDTGIGSFDFTSFNAKGTVLGFTVGDDTGNEYFLKAVEVKEVKEVPEPTTILGSLLVSGFGAMFYKKRKNQSDITA
;
A
#
# COMPACT_ATOMS: atom_id res chain seq x y z
N MET A 1 39.18 -49.85 61.12
CA MET A 1 38.44 -48.58 60.93
C MET A 1 38.87 -47.96 59.61
N SER A 2 37.90 -47.70 58.75
CA SER A 2 37.99 -47.07 57.42
C SER A 2 38.28 -45.57 57.55
N VAL A 3 38.94 -44.95 56.57
CA VAL A 3 38.34 -43.97 55.62
C VAL A 3 39.38 -43.59 54.56
N SER A 4 39.09 -43.99 53.32
CA SER A 4 39.69 -43.47 52.08
C SER A 4 39.05 -42.13 51.74
N SER A 5 39.80 -41.14 51.25
CA SER A 5 39.20 -39.95 50.64
C SER A 5 39.78 -39.68 49.25
N ILE A 6 38.85 -39.63 48.31
CA ILE A 6 38.98 -39.65 46.85
C ILE A 6 39.19 -38.22 46.36
N LEU A 7 40.23 -37.98 45.55
CA LEU A 7 40.41 -36.74 44.81
C LEU A 7 39.26 -36.54 43.80
N LYS A 8 38.47 -35.48 43.98
CA LYS A 8 37.50 -35.01 42.99
C LYS A 8 38.23 -34.28 41.85
N ARG A 9 38.09 -34.79 40.63
CA ARG A 9 38.46 -34.07 39.39
C ARG A 9 37.39 -33.00 39.11
N ILE A 10 37.82 -31.75 38.95
CA ILE A 10 36.97 -30.65 38.48
C ILE A 10 37.06 -30.64 36.96
N SER A 11 36.00 -31.06 36.29
CA SER A 11 35.84 -30.92 34.84
C SER A 11 35.34 -29.50 34.55
N ILE A 12 36.19 -28.67 33.97
CA ILE A 12 35.82 -27.33 33.48
C ILE A 12 35.10 -27.54 32.14
N ALA A 13 33.79 -27.25 32.12
CA ALA A 13 33.02 -27.21 30.88
C ALA A 13 33.17 -25.82 30.24
N THR A 14 33.93 -25.74 29.16
CA THR A 14 34.07 -24.53 28.33
C THR A 14 32.78 -24.36 27.52
N ALA A 15 31.87 -23.50 27.95
CA ALA A 15 30.71 -23.11 27.17
C ALA A 15 31.17 -22.14 26.05
N GLY A 16 31.18 -22.61 24.81
CA GLY A 16 31.40 -21.76 23.63
C GLY A 16 30.19 -20.85 23.42
N ALA A 17 30.39 -19.54 23.51
CA ALA A 17 29.36 -18.56 23.17
C ALA A 17 29.23 -18.50 21.64
N ALA A 18 28.09 -18.93 21.10
CA ALA A 18 27.74 -18.69 19.71
C ALA A 18 27.27 -17.24 19.55
N THR A 19 28.06 -16.42 18.87
CA THR A 19 27.68 -15.05 18.51
C THR A 19 26.66 -15.11 17.37
N ILE A 20 25.39 -14.84 17.64
CA ILE A 20 24.38 -14.68 16.59
C ILE A 20 24.56 -13.29 16.00
N ALA A 21 25.16 -13.21 14.81
CA ALA A 21 25.17 -11.98 14.03
C ALA A 21 23.76 -11.71 13.50
N LEU A 22 23.01 -10.85 14.19
CA LEU A 22 21.79 -10.25 13.67
C LEU A 22 22.18 -9.37 12.48
N THR A 23 22.07 -9.92 11.27
CA THR A 23 22.14 -9.10 10.06
C THR A 23 20.84 -8.30 10.00
N THR A 24 20.90 -7.05 10.46
CA THR A 24 19.82 -6.10 10.24
C THR A 24 19.81 -5.76 8.75
N THR A 25 18.99 -6.47 7.97
CA THR A 25 18.65 -6.05 6.62
C THR A 25 17.99 -4.68 6.72
N SER A 26 18.72 -3.61 6.42
CA SER A 26 18.11 -2.29 6.31
C SER A 26 17.12 -2.37 5.15
N ALA A 27 15.82 -2.25 5.43
CA ALA A 27 14.82 -2.15 4.38
C ALA A 27 15.19 -0.95 3.50
N ALA A 28 15.53 -1.21 2.24
CA ALA A 28 15.76 -0.15 1.27
C ALA A 28 14.46 0.67 1.18
N LEU A 29 14.53 1.95 1.57
CA LEU A 29 13.40 2.86 1.47
C LEU A 29 12.96 2.89 0.00
N ALA A 30 11.74 2.44 -0.28
CA ALA A 30 11.17 2.61 -1.61
C ALA A 30 11.08 4.11 -1.92
N ALA A 31 11.56 4.51 -3.10
CA ALA A 31 11.33 5.85 -3.63
C ALA A 31 9.83 6.03 -3.89
N SER A 32 9.35 7.27 -3.82
CA SER A 32 8.01 7.59 -4.30
C SER A 32 7.96 7.53 -5.83
N ILE A 33 6.77 7.28 -6.35
CA ILE A 33 6.44 7.16 -7.77
C ILE A 33 5.26 8.10 -8.02
N THR A 34 5.35 8.93 -9.05
CA THR A 34 4.27 9.85 -9.43
C THR A 34 3.60 9.35 -10.69
N PHE A 35 2.33 8.98 -10.58
CA PHE A 35 1.49 8.73 -11.75
C PHE A 35 0.88 10.04 -12.20
N ASP A 36 1.26 10.50 -13.40
CA ASP A 36 0.59 11.59 -14.10
C ASP A 36 -0.48 10.99 -15.01
N PHE A 37 -1.72 11.44 -14.82
CA PHE A 37 -2.89 10.95 -15.52
C PHE A 37 -3.27 11.82 -16.72
N SER A 38 -2.54 12.91 -16.97
CA SER A 38 -2.80 13.74 -18.14
C SER A 38 -2.56 12.98 -19.46
N GLY A 39 -3.35 13.31 -20.48
CA GLY A 39 -3.24 12.71 -21.80
C GLY A 39 -3.73 13.63 -22.91
N SER A 40 -3.18 13.46 -24.10
CA SER A 40 -3.61 14.15 -25.32
C SER A 40 -3.43 13.21 -26.53
N PRO A 41 -4.44 13.03 -27.40
CA PRO A 41 -5.78 13.63 -27.34
C PRO A 41 -6.62 13.06 -26.18
N SER A 42 -7.75 13.72 -25.89
CA SER A 42 -8.69 13.23 -24.89
C SER A 42 -9.32 11.90 -25.29
N GLN A 43 -9.47 11.00 -24.33
CA GLN A 43 -9.96 9.63 -24.55
C GLN A 43 -10.96 9.24 -23.46
N GLN A 44 -11.85 8.31 -23.79
CA GLN A 44 -12.76 7.67 -22.84
C GLN A 44 -12.66 6.16 -22.98
N ALA A 45 -12.59 5.45 -21.85
CA ALA A 45 -12.53 4.00 -21.82
C ALA A 45 -13.13 3.47 -20.50
N PRO A 46 -13.57 2.20 -20.43
CA PRO A 46 -14.01 1.60 -19.17
C PRO A 46 -12.92 1.61 -18.09
N SER A 47 -11.65 1.62 -18.50
CA SER A 47 -10.50 1.75 -17.62
C SER A 47 -9.26 2.26 -18.37
N PHE A 48 -8.29 2.78 -17.61
CA PHE A 48 -6.94 3.05 -18.09
C PHE A 48 -5.91 2.39 -17.17
N THR A 49 -4.88 1.79 -17.74
CA THR A 49 -3.79 1.17 -16.97
C THR A 49 -2.48 1.88 -17.26
N LEU A 50 -1.79 2.33 -16.21
CA LEU A 50 -0.47 2.93 -16.27
C LEU A 50 0.52 2.05 -15.50
N ASN A 51 1.75 1.94 -16.00
CA ASN A 51 2.82 1.21 -15.35
C ASN A 51 4.05 2.10 -15.20
N GLN A 52 4.54 2.22 -13.97
CA GLN A 52 5.79 2.91 -13.66
C GLN A 52 6.60 2.09 -12.67
N ASN A 53 7.86 1.80 -13.00
CA ASN A 53 8.80 1.09 -12.12
C ASN A 53 8.25 -0.24 -11.55
N ASN A 54 7.51 -1.02 -12.35
CA ASN A 54 6.84 -2.27 -11.94
C ASN A 54 5.75 -2.07 -10.87
N LEU A 55 5.25 -0.86 -10.70
CA LEU A 55 4.01 -0.57 -10.01
C LEU A 55 2.97 -0.21 -11.08
N GLU A 56 1.89 -0.97 -11.12
CA GLU A 56 0.80 -0.78 -12.06
C GLU A 56 -0.39 -0.19 -11.31
N VAL A 57 -1.06 0.78 -11.94
CA VAL A 57 -2.31 1.37 -11.48
C VAL A 57 -3.35 1.24 -12.59
N THR A 58 -4.54 0.77 -12.25
CA THR A 58 -5.70 0.72 -13.14
C THR A 58 -6.78 1.64 -12.60
N ALA A 59 -7.14 2.65 -13.38
CA ALA A 59 -8.22 3.58 -13.08
C ALA A 59 -9.56 3.03 -13.58
N THR A 60 -10.60 3.08 -12.74
CA THR A 60 -12.00 2.75 -13.11
C THR A 60 -12.97 3.76 -12.51
N GLY A 61 -14.12 3.98 -13.17
CA GLY A 61 -15.16 4.88 -12.69
C GLY A 61 -16.38 4.12 -12.17
N ILE A 62 -16.96 4.57 -11.07
CA ILE A 62 -18.27 4.11 -10.58
C ILE A 62 -19.11 5.27 -10.07
N THR A 63 -20.42 5.08 -9.93
CA THR A 63 -21.24 5.95 -9.08
C THR A 63 -21.34 5.39 -7.66
N ARG A 64 -21.85 6.21 -6.73
CA ARG A 64 -22.15 5.81 -5.33
C ARG A 64 -23.00 4.54 -5.22
N ASN A 65 -23.86 4.27 -6.20
CA ASN A 65 -24.71 3.07 -6.23
C ASN A 65 -24.00 1.85 -6.86
N GLY A 66 -22.73 1.99 -7.24
CA GLY A 66 -21.93 0.94 -7.86
C GLY A 66 -22.17 0.77 -9.36
N GLU A 67 -22.87 1.71 -10.03
CA GLU A 67 -22.99 1.68 -11.48
C GLU A 67 -21.63 1.98 -12.11
N ILE A 68 -21.19 1.12 -13.04
CA ILE A 68 -19.92 1.31 -13.73
C ILE A 68 -20.00 2.51 -14.67
N ARG A 69 -18.97 3.34 -14.66
CA ARG A 69 -18.78 4.51 -15.54
C ARG A 69 -17.47 4.38 -16.31
N ASN A 70 -17.39 5.07 -17.43
CA ASN A 70 -16.12 5.20 -18.13
C ASN A 70 -15.23 6.18 -17.36
N VAL A 71 -13.93 6.00 -17.51
CA VAL A 71 -12.93 6.99 -17.15
C VAL A 71 -12.71 7.88 -18.36
N PHE A 72 -12.62 9.19 -18.14
CA PHE A 72 -12.13 10.14 -19.12
C PHE A 72 -10.67 10.47 -18.83
N GLN A 73 -9.85 10.60 -19.87
CA GLN A 73 -8.49 11.09 -19.82
C GLN A 73 -8.33 12.32 -20.70
N GLY A 74 -7.77 13.41 -20.17
CA GLY A 74 -7.42 14.62 -20.94
C GLY A 74 -6.25 15.39 -20.32
N GLU A 75 -5.98 16.61 -20.77
CA GLU A 75 -4.83 17.42 -20.32
C GLU A 75 -4.91 17.80 -18.82
N ASN A 76 -6.13 17.80 -18.27
CA ASN A 76 -6.43 18.04 -16.87
C ASN A 76 -6.26 16.79 -15.98
N GLY A 77 -6.12 15.60 -16.58
CA GLY A 77 -6.01 14.33 -15.84
C GLY A 77 -7.17 13.40 -16.09
N PHE A 78 -7.45 12.56 -15.09
CA PHE A 78 -8.59 11.66 -15.09
C PHE A 78 -9.84 12.29 -14.46
N GLY A 79 -10.97 11.97 -15.06
CA GLY A 79 -12.29 12.16 -14.46
C GLY A 79 -13.19 10.97 -14.74
N VAL A 80 -14.46 11.07 -14.38
CA VAL A 80 -15.47 10.04 -14.62
C VAL A 80 -16.52 10.61 -15.59
N THR A 81 -17.16 9.74 -16.36
CA THR A 81 -18.15 10.18 -17.35
C THR A 81 -19.20 9.10 -17.60
N SER A 82 -20.45 9.51 -17.81
CA SER A 82 -21.50 8.61 -18.31
C SER A 82 -21.68 8.62 -19.83
N GLY A 83 -21.00 9.52 -20.55
CA GLY A 83 -21.00 9.56 -22.02
C GLY A 83 -20.96 10.97 -22.62
N GLU A 84 -21.52 11.11 -23.82
CA GLU A 84 -21.47 12.36 -24.59
C GLU A 84 -22.34 13.48 -23.97
N GLY A 85 -21.75 14.66 -23.80
CA GLY A 85 -22.45 15.88 -23.36
C GLY A 85 -22.40 16.16 -21.87
N GLU A 86 -21.79 15.30 -21.07
CA GLU A 86 -21.54 15.54 -19.65
C GLU A 86 -20.19 16.22 -19.39
N ARG A 87 -20.06 16.80 -18.19
CA ARG A 87 -18.78 17.25 -17.68
C ARG A 87 -17.96 16.00 -17.40
N ASN A 88 -16.74 15.93 -17.93
CA ASN A 88 -15.89 14.74 -17.81
C ASN A 88 -15.10 14.73 -16.48
N GLU A 89 -15.60 15.43 -15.48
CA GLU A 89 -14.98 15.63 -14.16
C GLU A 89 -15.39 14.50 -13.22
N ILE A 90 -14.71 14.35 -12.08
CA ILE A 90 -15.26 13.59 -10.96
C ILE A 90 -16.26 14.54 -10.30
N ASP A 91 -17.56 14.30 -10.46
CA ASP A 91 -18.59 15.20 -9.98
C ASP A 91 -19.65 14.51 -9.09
N GLY A 92 -20.58 15.31 -8.60
CA GLY A 92 -21.79 14.82 -7.95
C GLY A 92 -23.00 15.64 -8.34
N ASP A 93 -24.01 14.99 -8.90
CA ASP A 93 -25.27 15.67 -9.22
C ASP A 93 -26.11 15.97 -7.95
N ALA A 94 -27.02 16.94 -8.07
CA ALA A 94 -27.96 17.31 -7.01
C ALA A 94 -28.96 16.19 -6.65
N LEU A 95 -29.00 15.09 -7.42
CA LEU A 95 -29.82 13.91 -7.17
C LEU A 95 -29.05 12.81 -6.42
N GLY A 96 -27.80 13.08 -6.01
CA GLY A 96 -26.98 12.19 -5.20
C GLY A 96 -26.20 11.14 -5.99
N LYS A 97 -26.10 11.27 -7.32
CA LYS A 97 -25.19 10.46 -8.14
C LYS A 97 -23.80 11.06 -8.03
N LYS A 98 -23.08 10.63 -6.99
CA LYS A 98 -21.67 10.96 -6.82
C LYS A 98 -20.83 9.97 -7.57
N GLU A 99 -19.86 10.48 -8.30
CA GLU A 99 -18.92 9.66 -9.04
C GLU A 99 -17.67 9.40 -8.19
N THR A 100 -17.09 8.23 -8.37
CA THR A 100 -15.84 7.83 -7.72
C THR A 100 -14.90 7.30 -8.77
N LEU A 101 -13.71 7.89 -8.83
CA LEU A 101 -12.56 7.36 -9.57
C LEU A 101 -11.76 6.45 -8.64
N ASN A 102 -11.72 5.16 -8.96
CA ASN A 102 -10.92 4.18 -8.22
C ASN A 102 -9.58 3.96 -8.92
N LEU A 103 -8.50 4.00 -8.15
CA LEU A 103 -7.16 3.63 -8.56
C LEU A 103 -6.79 2.30 -7.91
N GLY A 104 -6.82 1.21 -8.69
CA GLY A 104 -6.42 -0.12 -8.25
C GLY A 104 -4.95 -0.39 -8.55
N PHE A 105 -4.15 -0.62 -7.52
CA PHE A 105 -2.73 -0.92 -7.61
C PHE A 105 -2.47 -2.43 -7.52
N ASN A 106 -1.51 -2.92 -8.29
CA ASN A 106 -1.09 -4.33 -8.24
C ASN A 106 -0.24 -4.68 -6.99
N LYS A 107 0.06 -3.70 -6.14
CA LYS A 107 0.83 -3.82 -4.90
C LYS A 107 0.24 -2.89 -3.84
N LEU A 108 0.55 -3.15 -2.57
CA LEU A 108 0.21 -2.24 -1.47
C LEU A 108 1.01 -0.94 -1.62
N VAL A 109 0.32 0.19 -1.61
CA VAL A 109 0.92 1.53 -1.70
C VAL A 109 0.52 2.40 -0.52
N ASN A 110 1.35 3.39 -0.21
CA ASN A 110 1.01 4.51 0.66
C ASN A 110 0.87 5.76 -0.20
N LEU A 111 -0.32 6.38 -0.20
CA LEU A 111 -0.54 7.66 -0.87
C LEU A 111 0.22 8.78 -0.11
N ILE A 112 1.01 9.54 -0.85
CA ILE A 112 1.79 10.68 -0.34
C ILE A 112 1.06 11.97 -0.67
N SER A 113 0.68 12.17 -1.93
CA SER A 113 -0.04 13.37 -2.37
C SER A 113 -0.96 13.07 -3.55
N ALA A 114 -1.98 13.91 -3.73
CA ALA A 114 -2.78 13.96 -4.95
C ALA A 114 -2.78 15.39 -5.50
N THR A 115 -2.80 15.52 -6.82
CA THR A 115 -2.93 16.80 -7.54
C THR A 115 -4.25 16.83 -8.28
N PHE A 116 -5.01 17.90 -8.08
CA PHE A 116 -6.32 18.14 -8.65
C PHE A 116 -6.27 19.34 -9.60
N THR A 117 -7.10 19.36 -10.63
CA THR A 117 -7.25 20.52 -11.53
C THR A 117 -8.70 20.78 -11.89
N LYS A 118 -8.97 21.98 -12.43
CA LYS A 118 -10.34 22.51 -12.57
C LYS A 118 -11.01 22.49 -11.20
N VAL A 119 -10.33 23.19 -10.28
CA VAL A 119 -10.75 23.33 -8.89
C VAL A 119 -11.27 24.75 -8.70
N ASP A 120 -12.48 24.87 -8.16
CA ASP A 120 -13.12 26.08 -7.73
C ASP A 120 -13.03 26.28 -6.20
N THR A 121 -13.54 27.40 -5.68
CA THR A 121 -13.39 27.74 -4.26
C THR A 121 -14.17 26.86 -3.27
N ASN A 122 -15.09 26.04 -3.76
CA ASN A 122 -15.99 25.21 -2.96
C ASN A 122 -15.77 23.72 -3.16
N ASP A 123 -14.82 23.31 -4.00
CA ASP A 123 -14.57 21.91 -4.28
C ASP A 123 -13.94 21.19 -3.08
N ASP A 124 -14.71 20.23 -2.59
CA ASP A 124 -14.35 19.26 -1.58
C ASP A 124 -14.21 17.88 -2.21
N PHE A 125 -13.29 17.08 -1.64
CA PHE A 125 -13.09 15.68 -2.01
C PHE A 125 -13.18 14.77 -0.79
N LYS A 126 -13.38 13.49 -1.07
CA LYS A 126 -13.23 12.39 -0.13
C LYS A 126 -12.28 11.35 -0.70
N LEU A 127 -11.45 10.78 0.18
CA LEU A 127 -10.59 9.64 -0.12
C LEU A 127 -11.10 8.40 0.59
N PHE A 128 -11.28 7.33 -0.17
CA PHE A 128 -11.55 5.99 0.31
C PHE A 128 -10.29 5.12 0.12
N VAL A 129 -9.93 4.37 1.15
CA VAL A 129 -8.83 3.39 1.10
C VAL A 129 -9.41 2.01 1.33
N ASP A 130 -9.29 1.14 0.34
CA ASP A 130 -9.88 -0.20 0.32
C ASP A 130 -11.38 -0.20 0.72
N GLY A 131 -12.11 0.80 0.24
CA GLY A 131 -13.55 0.98 0.47
C GLY A 131 -13.94 1.71 1.75
N ASN A 132 -13.00 2.12 2.60
CA ASN A 132 -13.26 2.86 3.83
C ASN A 132 -12.92 4.34 3.67
N GLU A 133 -13.83 5.24 4.03
CA GLU A 133 -13.55 6.68 4.03
C GLU A 133 -12.42 6.98 5.03
N LEU A 134 -11.37 7.65 4.56
CA LEU A 134 -10.21 8.04 5.37
C LEU A 134 -10.11 9.56 5.52
N VAL A 135 -10.42 10.32 4.47
CA VAL A 135 -10.29 11.79 4.43
C VAL A 135 -11.51 12.38 3.77
N ALA A 136 -11.98 13.52 4.28
CA ALA A 136 -12.88 14.45 3.63
C ALA A 136 -12.33 15.87 3.86
N ALA A 137 -12.06 16.63 2.80
CA ALA A 137 -11.44 17.94 2.91
C ALA A 137 -11.67 18.80 1.65
N ALA A 138 -11.54 20.11 1.82
CA ALA A 138 -11.47 21.06 0.71
C ALA A 138 -10.18 20.88 -0.10
N ILE A 139 -10.31 20.99 -1.42
CA ILE A 139 -9.17 20.98 -2.33
C ILE A 139 -8.49 22.36 -2.25
N PRO A 140 -7.20 22.44 -1.88
CA PRO A 140 -6.51 23.72 -1.83
C PRO A 140 -6.30 24.29 -3.23
N GLY A 141 -6.15 25.63 -3.35
CA GLY A 141 -5.77 26.26 -4.63
C GLY A 141 -6.91 26.48 -5.63
N GLY A 142 -8.16 26.28 -5.20
CA GLY A 142 -9.36 26.61 -5.96
C GLY A 142 -9.52 28.10 -6.26
N ASN A 143 -10.20 28.44 -7.36
CA ASN A 143 -10.52 29.82 -7.73
C ASN A 143 -11.91 29.98 -8.34
N ALA A 144 -12.46 31.20 -8.33
CA ALA A 144 -13.84 31.45 -8.74
C ALA A 144 -14.14 31.26 -10.24
N ILE A 145 -13.16 30.86 -11.06
CA ILE A 145 -13.31 30.65 -12.50
C ILE A 145 -12.99 29.20 -12.92
N ASP A 146 -12.90 28.27 -11.97
CA ASP A 146 -12.71 26.84 -12.22
C ASP A 146 -11.46 26.54 -13.10
N THR A 147 -10.34 27.13 -12.69
CA THR A 147 -9.01 26.89 -13.29
C THR A 147 -7.96 26.56 -12.23
N GLY A 148 -8.39 26.38 -10.98
CA GLY A 148 -7.50 26.10 -9.87
C GLY A 148 -6.74 24.79 -10.05
N ILE A 149 -5.54 24.77 -9.48
CA ILE A 149 -4.71 23.57 -9.39
C ILE A 149 -4.34 23.42 -7.92
N GLY A 150 -4.72 22.29 -7.35
CA GLY A 150 -4.55 21.98 -5.94
C GLY A 150 -3.70 20.75 -5.72
N SER A 151 -2.94 20.73 -4.63
CA SER A 151 -2.33 19.49 -4.16
C SER A 151 -2.59 19.29 -2.68
N PHE A 152 -3.04 18.07 -2.34
CA PHE A 152 -3.30 17.68 -0.96
C PHE A 152 -2.26 16.65 -0.49
N ASP A 153 -1.70 16.88 0.68
CA ASP A 153 -0.69 16.04 1.32
C ASP A 153 -1.36 15.01 2.26
N PHE A 154 -1.13 13.72 2.00
CA PHE A 154 -1.68 12.60 2.76
C PHE A 154 -0.69 12.00 3.76
N THR A 155 0.51 12.56 3.93
CA THR A 155 1.58 11.98 4.77
C THR A 155 1.16 11.81 6.24
N SER A 156 0.25 12.65 6.75
CA SER A 156 -0.29 12.54 8.12
C SER A 156 -1.40 11.50 8.29
N PHE A 157 -1.93 10.94 7.20
CA PHE A 157 -3.12 10.07 7.23
C PHE A 157 -2.81 8.57 7.13
N ASN A 158 -1.55 8.20 6.81
CA ASN A 158 -1.14 6.80 6.61
C ASN A 158 -2.08 6.05 5.64
N ALA A 159 -2.38 6.69 4.50
CA ALA A 159 -3.29 6.22 3.47
C ALA A 159 -2.72 5.01 2.70
N LYS A 160 -2.74 3.84 3.34
CA LYS A 160 -2.21 2.58 2.81
C LYS A 160 -3.30 1.64 2.33
N GLY A 161 -3.25 1.27 1.06
CA GLY A 161 -4.19 0.32 0.47
C GLY A 161 -3.76 -0.14 -0.91
N THR A 162 -4.55 -1.04 -1.49
CA THR A 162 -4.41 -1.45 -2.90
C THR A 162 -5.44 -0.76 -3.78
N VAL A 163 -6.50 -0.19 -3.21
CA VAL A 163 -7.48 0.62 -3.92
C VAL A 163 -7.62 1.98 -3.25
N LEU A 164 -7.42 3.05 -4.02
CA LEU A 164 -7.64 4.44 -3.61
C LEU A 164 -8.82 5.02 -4.40
N GLY A 165 -9.93 5.31 -3.73
CA GLY A 165 -11.13 5.89 -4.34
C GLY A 165 -11.23 7.39 -4.08
N PHE A 166 -11.27 8.19 -5.13
CA PHE A 166 -11.48 9.64 -5.06
C PHE A 166 -12.91 9.95 -5.47
N THR A 167 -13.66 10.63 -4.61
CA THR A 167 -15.03 11.07 -4.87
C THR A 167 -15.24 12.47 -4.34
N VAL A 168 -16.30 13.12 -4.76
CA VAL A 168 -16.64 14.47 -4.33
C VAL A 168 -17.16 14.56 -2.90
N GLY A 169 -17.10 15.77 -2.34
CA GLY A 169 -17.65 16.13 -1.04
C GLY A 169 -19.16 15.90 -0.89
N ASP A 170 -19.68 16.24 0.31
CA ASP A 170 -21.10 15.96 0.59
C ASP A 170 -22.09 16.88 -0.12
N ASP A 171 -21.66 18.11 -0.38
CA ASP A 171 -22.44 19.17 -0.99
C ASP A 171 -22.50 19.05 -2.52
N THR A 172 -23.38 19.85 -3.13
CA THR A 172 -23.54 19.93 -4.59
C THR A 172 -22.56 20.91 -5.20
N GLY A 173 -22.16 20.69 -6.46
CA GLY A 173 -21.24 21.59 -7.18
C GLY A 173 -19.78 21.39 -6.79
N ASN A 174 -19.47 20.17 -6.33
CA ASN A 174 -18.11 19.69 -6.20
C ASN A 174 -17.76 18.98 -7.52
N GLU A 175 -16.72 19.41 -8.20
CA GLU A 175 -16.27 18.88 -9.48
C GLU A 175 -14.77 19.06 -9.63
N TYR A 176 -14.03 18.04 -10.06
CA TYR A 176 -12.59 18.19 -10.32
C TYR A 176 -12.04 17.08 -11.21
N PHE A 177 -10.85 17.30 -11.77
CA PHE A 177 -10.02 16.23 -12.33
C PHE A 177 -8.93 15.79 -11.37
N LEU A 178 -8.64 14.48 -11.32
CA LEU A 178 -7.46 13.95 -10.66
C LEU A 178 -6.29 13.94 -11.67
N LYS A 179 -5.34 14.84 -11.52
CA LYS A 179 -4.21 14.98 -12.44
C LYS A 179 -3.07 14.05 -12.13
N ALA A 180 -2.72 13.88 -10.86
CA ALA A 180 -1.61 13.02 -10.48
C ALA A 180 -1.75 12.50 -9.06
N VAL A 181 -1.11 11.36 -8.79
CA VAL A 181 -0.87 10.87 -7.43
C VAL A 181 0.58 10.52 -7.24
N GLU A 182 1.13 10.88 -6.09
CA GLU A 182 2.42 10.40 -5.62
C GLU A 182 2.19 9.29 -4.60
N VAL A 183 2.75 8.12 -4.86
CA VAL A 183 2.61 6.94 -4.01
C VAL A 183 3.96 6.35 -3.68
N LYS A 184 4.02 5.57 -2.60
CA LYS A 184 5.20 4.79 -2.22
C LYS A 184 4.82 3.33 -2.05
N GLU A 185 5.52 2.42 -2.73
CA GLU A 185 5.34 0.99 -2.53
C GLU A 185 5.64 0.61 -1.07
N VAL A 186 4.71 -0.07 -0.42
CA VAL A 186 4.90 -0.62 0.92
C VAL A 186 5.47 -2.02 0.76
N LYS A 187 6.77 -2.15 0.98
CA LYS A 187 7.42 -3.47 1.04
C LYS A 187 7.07 -4.12 2.36
N GLU A 188 6.42 -5.27 2.30
CA GLU A 188 6.22 -6.12 3.48
C GLU A 188 7.60 -6.55 4.01
N VAL A 189 7.87 -6.24 5.28
CA VAL A 189 9.06 -6.75 5.97
C VAL A 189 8.74 -8.20 6.36
N PRO A 190 9.52 -9.20 5.92
CA PRO A 190 9.30 -10.58 6.33
C PRO A 190 9.28 -10.66 7.86
N GLU A 191 8.25 -11.27 8.44
CA GLU A 191 8.20 -11.42 9.89
C GLU A 191 9.39 -12.26 10.39
N PRO A 192 10.03 -11.89 11.52
CA PRO A 192 11.19 -12.61 12.07
C PRO A 192 10.93 -14.09 12.40
N THR A 193 9.66 -14.51 12.47
CA THR A 193 9.24 -15.84 12.91
C THR A 193 9.62 -16.96 11.94
N THR A 194 9.76 -16.68 10.64
CA THR A 194 10.19 -17.69 9.66
C THR A 194 11.68 -18.06 9.82
N ILE A 195 12.50 -17.17 10.39
CA ILE A 195 13.94 -17.39 10.57
C ILE A 195 14.20 -18.25 11.82
N LEU A 196 13.43 -18.08 12.90
CA LEU A 196 13.57 -18.94 14.09
C LEU A 196 13.05 -20.37 13.84
N GLY A 197 11.96 -20.53 13.08
CA GLY A 197 11.37 -21.84 12.80
C GLY A 197 12.30 -22.76 12.01
N SER A 198 13.09 -22.22 11.09
CA SER A 198 14.04 -22.98 10.26
C SER A 198 15.32 -23.38 11.01
N LEU A 199 15.78 -22.58 11.98
CA LEU A 199 16.94 -22.90 12.83
C LEU A 199 16.65 -23.99 13.89
N LEU A 200 15.41 -24.08 14.39
CA LEU A 200 15.03 -25.06 15.40
C LEU A 200 14.93 -26.49 14.84
N VAL A 201 14.55 -26.66 13.57
CA VAL A 201 14.44 -27.99 12.94
C VAL A 201 15.81 -28.67 12.78
N SER A 202 16.87 -27.91 12.51
CA SER A 202 18.24 -28.44 12.42
C SER A 202 18.87 -28.83 13.77
N GLY A 203 18.46 -28.20 14.88
CA GLY A 203 19.05 -28.44 16.20
C GLY A 203 18.58 -29.73 16.87
N PHE A 204 17.32 -30.12 16.68
CA PHE A 204 16.75 -31.31 17.33
C PHE A 204 17.04 -32.62 16.58
N GLY A 205 17.19 -32.60 15.25
CA GLY A 205 17.46 -33.81 14.46
C GLY A 205 18.80 -34.50 14.80
N ALA A 206 19.84 -33.72 15.12
CA ALA A 206 21.16 -34.26 15.47
C ALA A 206 21.22 -34.88 16.88
N MET A 207 20.40 -34.41 17.82
CA MET A 207 20.37 -34.93 19.20
C MET A 207 19.67 -36.30 19.32
N PHE A 208 18.66 -36.57 18.48
CA PHE A 208 18.00 -37.89 18.48
C PHE A 208 18.79 -38.97 17.72
N TYR A 209 19.61 -38.60 16.73
CA TYR A 209 20.42 -39.59 16.00
C TYR A 209 21.60 -40.13 16.82
N LYS A 210 22.15 -39.32 17.74
CA LYS A 210 23.30 -39.73 18.56
C LYS A 210 22.93 -40.72 19.68
N LYS A 211 21.66 -40.75 20.10
CA LYS A 211 21.20 -41.68 21.15
C LYS A 211 20.94 -43.10 20.63
N ARG A 212 20.70 -43.26 19.32
CA ARG A 212 20.34 -44.56 18.72
C ARG A 212 21.54 -45.46 18.39
N LYS A 213 22.76 -44.90 18.30
CA LYS A 213 23.99 -45.68 18.02
C LYS A 213 24.64 -46.30 19.26
N ASN A 214 24.29 -45.83 20.47
CA ASN A 214 24.85 -46.36 21.72
C ASN A 214 23.98 -47.45 22.37
N GLN A 215 22.90 -47.86 21.71
CA GLN A 215 21.94 -48.84 22.24
C GLN A 215 21.92 -50.16 21.46
N SER A 216 22.83 -50.35 20.49
CA SER A 216 22.92 -51.58 19.67
C SER A 216 23.96 -52.59 20.17
N ASP A 217 24.77 -52.28 21.19
CA ASP A 217 25.88 -53.15 21.64
C ASP A 217 25.60 -53.87 22.98
N ILE A 218 24.35 -54.18 23.27
CA ILE A 218 24.02 -55.13 24.36
C ILE A 218 22.90 -56.05 23.88
N THR A 219 23.27 -57.19 23.28
CA THR A 219 22.79 -58.53 23.63
C THR A 219 23.62 -59.58 22.89
N ALA A 220 24.29 -60.41 23.69
CA ALA A 220 24.71 -61.76 23.37
C ALA A 220 23.51 -62.73 23.46
#